data_AF-A0A2N0TRD8-F1
#
_entry.id   AF-A0A2N0TRD8-F1
#
_cell.length_a   1.000
_cell.length_b   1.000
_cell.length_c   1.000
_cell.angle_alpha   90.00
_cell.angle_beta   90.00
_cell.angle_gamma   90.00
#
_symmetry.space_group_name_H-M   'P 1'
#
loop_
_entity.id
_entity.type
_entity.pdbx_description
1 polymer ?
#
loop_
_entity_poly.entity_id
_entity_poly.type
_entity_poly.pdbx_seq_one_letter_code
_entity_poly.pdbx_strand_id
1 'polypeptide(L)'
;MKNTKIYIALLISSFFVSCIDVEEKPYEQQFADFQIEKVEKIIVTDKSSGSENRIKDGNELKKITQFLKDSTHYFPSDQIKLSGQRLTHRIDLIRTADTLTMFLYPTSEPKKIEVGYFDPEELKIQDSYKEYKRFYIHSGILDLINSVPD
;
A
#
# COMPACT_ATOMS: atom_id res chain seq x y z
N MET A 1 -51.57 21.59 27.80
CA MET A 1 -50.16 21.65 27.36
C MET A 1 -49.36 20.56 28.08
N LYS A 2 -49.45 19.29 27.65
CA LYS A 2 -48.75 18.16 28.30
C LYS A 2 -47.81 17.37 27.38
N ASN A 3 -47.81 17.64 26.07
CA ASN A 3 -47.08 16.81 25.10
C ASN A 3 -45.74 17.41 24.65
N THR A 4 -45.47 18.69 24.95
CA THR A 4 -44.27 19.39 24.46
C THR A 4 -42.97 18.94 25.15
N LYS A 5 -43.05 18.39 26.37
CA LYS A 5 -41.88 17.94 27.14
C LYS A 5 -41.26 16.62 26.63
N ILE A 6 -42.04 15.80 25.92
CA ILE A 6 -41.59 14.49 25.41
C ILE A 6 -40.73 14.65 24.15
N TYR A 7 -41.02 15.65 23.30
CA TYR A 7 -40.27 15.87 22.06
C TYR A 7 -38.85 16.42 22.28
N ILE A 8 -38.63 17.19 23.34
CA ILE A 8 -37.30 17.75 23.65
C ILE A 8 -36.35 16.66 24.16
N ALA A 9 -36.86 15.69 24.95
CA ALA A 9 -36.04 14.57 25.43
C ALA A 9 -35.58 13.64 24.29
N LEU A 10 -36.40 13.46 23.26
CA LEU A 10 -36.06 12.65 22.08
C LEU A 10 -34.99 13.32 21.19
N LEU A 11 -35.08 14.65 21.02
CA LEU A 11 -34.12 15.45 20.25
C LEU A 11 -32.72 15.52 20.87
N ILE A 12 -32.61 15.40 22.20
CA ILE A 12 -31.31 15.41 22.88
C ILE A 12 -30.63 14.04 22.79
N SER A 13 -31.38 12.93 22.72
CA SER A 13 -30.79 11.59 22.59
C SER A 13 -30.17 11.32 21.22
N SER A 14 -30.64 12.02 20.17
CA SER A 14 -30.11 11.86 18.81
C SER A 14 -28.75 12.53 18.57
N PHE A 15 -28.26 13.35 19.50
CA PHE A 15 -26.94 14.00 19.36
C PHE A 15 -25.76 13.16 19.89
N PHE A 16 -26.01 12.07 20.62
CA PHE A 16 -24.94 11.30 21.27
C PHE A 16 -24.55 9.99 20.57
N VAL A 17 -25.13 9.65 19.42
CA VAL A 17 -24.92 8.34 18.76
C VAL A 17 -24.06 8.43 17.48
N SER A 18 -23.45 9.59 17.18
CA SER A 18 -22.65 9.75 15.95
C SER A 18 -21.13 9.77 16.12
N CYS A 19 -20.61 9.31 17.26
CA CYS A 19 -19.20 8.91 17.38
C CYS A 19 -19.14 7.40 17.56
N ILE A 20 -19.50 6.66 16.50
CA ILE A 20 -18.93 5.33 16.34
C ILE A 20 -17.48 5.60 15.94
N ASP A 21 -16.58 5.61 16.92
CA ASP A 21 -15.15 5.41 16.67
C ASP A 21 -15.03 4.05 16.02
N VAL A 22 -15.07 4.04 14.69
CA VAL A 22 -14.58 2.92 13.92
C VAL A 22 -13.09 2.93 14.19
N GLU A 23 -12.67 2.15 15.19
CA GLU A 23 -11.28 1.72 15.30
C GLU A 23 -10.95 1.05 13.96
N GLU A 24 -10.37 1.82 13.04
CA GLU A 24 -9.70 1.30 11.87
C GLU A 24 -8.61 0.40 12.40
N LYS A 25 -8.92 -0.91 12.42
CA LYS A 25 -7.93 -1.92 12.75
C LYS A 25 -6.73 -1.65 11.85
N PRO A 26 -5.51 -1.56 12.40
CA PRO A 26 -4.33 -1.41 11.58
C PRO A 26 -4.34 -2.54 10.55
N TYR A 27 -4.35 -2.20 9.26
CA TYR A 27 -4.35 -3.19 8.19
C TYR A 27 -3.04 -3.99 8.28
N GLU A 28 -3.10 -5.15 8.94
CA GLU A 28 -1.91 -5.87 9.44
C GLU A 28 -1.11 -6.62 8.38
N GLN A 29 -1.60 -6.78 7.15
CA GLN A 29 -0.78 -7.34 6.07
C GLN A 29 -1.28 -6.92 4.69
N GLN A 30 -0.49 -6.09 4.01
CA GLN A 30 -0.85 -5.57 2.68
C GLN A 30 -0.42 -6.48 1.53
N PHE A 31 0.27 -7.59 1.79
CA PHE A 31 0.70 -8.55 0.77
C PHE A 31 0.23 -9.94 1.19
N ALA A 32 -1.05 -10.24 0.94
CA ALA A 32 -1.60 -11.56 1.19
C ALA A 32 -0.73 -12.61 0.47
N ASP A 33 -0.40 -13.69 1.17
CA ASP A 33 0.29 -14.89 0.66
C ASP A 33 1.75 -14.72 0.18
N PHE A 34 2.30 -13.50 0.18
CA PHE A 34 3.72 -13.28 -0.10
C PHE A 34 4.57 -13.20 1.18
N GLN A 35 5.52 -14.12 1.32
CA GLN A 35 6.48 -14.18 2.42
C GLN A 35 7.62 -13.17 2.23
N ILE A 36 7.34 -11.91 2.53
CA ILE A 36 8.25 -10.78 2.32
C ILE A 36 9.58 -10.92 3.07
N GLU A 37 9.61 -11.64 4.19
CA GLU A 37 10.81 -11.96 4.95
C GLU A 37 11.77 -12.93 4.25
N LYS A 38 11.32 -13.59 3.18
CA LYS A 38 12.13 -14.53 2.38
C LYS A 38 12.61 -13.93 1.06
N VAL A 39 12.54 -12.61 0.90
CA VAL A 39 13.03 -11.94 -0.29
C VAL A 39 14.55 -12.09 -0.36
N GLU A 40 15.03 -12.61 -1.48
CA GLU A 40 16.45 -12.87 -1.77
C GLU A 40 17.05 -11.80 -2.69
N LYS A 41 16.18 -11.09 -3.43
CA LYS A 41 16.58 -10.08 -4.40
C LYS A 41 15.45 -9.08 -4.59
N ILE A 42 15.81 -7.81 -4.70
CA ILE A 42 14.90 -6.74 -5.14
C ILE A 42 15.45 -6.18 -6.45
N ILE A 43 14.58 -6.03 -7.45
CA ILE A 43 14.89 -5.30 -8.68
C ILE A 43 13.99 -4.08 -8.74
N VAL A 44 14.58 -2.92 -8.93
CA VAL A 44 13.84 -1.67 -9.12
C VAL A 44 14.12 -1.14 -10.51
N THR A 45 13.08 -1.06 -11.32
CA THR A 45 13.15 -0.55 -12.68
C THR A 45 12.53 0.84 -12.75
N ASP A 46 13.31 1.85 -13.11
CA ASP A 46 12.78 3.16 -13.51
C ASP A 46 12.19 3.04 -14.92
N LYS A 47 10.90 3.36 -15.06
CA LYS A 47 10.18 3.25 -16.35
C LYS A 47 10.49 4.37 -17.33
N SER A 48 11.05 5.48 -16.86
CA SER A 48 11.42 6.60 -17.71
C SER A 48 12.76 6.34 -18.39
N SER A 49 13.76 5.90 -17.63
CA SER A 49 15.11 5.65 -18.14
C SER A 49 15.34 4.19 -18.57
N GLY A 50 14.55 3.25 -18.05
CA GLY A 50 14.77 1.82 -18.23
C GLY A 50 15.91 1.25 -17.38
N SER A 51 16.51 2.06 -16.50
CA SER A 51 17.58 1.60 -15.61
C SER A 51 17.04 0.59 -14.58
N GLU A 52 17.90 -0.33 -14.16
CA GLU A 52 17.61 -1.31 -13.12
C GLU A 52 18.64 -1.20 -12.00
N ASN A 53 18.18 -1.01 -10.77
CA ASN A 53 18.98 -1.23 -9.57
C ASN A 53 18.67 -2.64 -9.03
N ARG A 54 19.70 -3.40 -8.66
CA ARG A 54 19.61 -4.81 -8.23
C ARG A 54 20.19 -4.98 -6.85
N ILE A 55 19.30 -5.15 -5.87
CA ILE A 55 19.66 -5.25 -4.46
C ILE A 55 19.67 -6.72 -4.05
N LYS A 56 20.80 -7.21 -3.55
CA LYS A 56 20.99 -8.58 -3.02
C LYS A 56 21.62 -8.62 -1.64
N ASP A 57 22.10 -7.48 -1.12
CA ASP A 57 22.68 -7.41 0.21
C ASP A 57 21.63 -7.69 1.29
N GLY A 58 21.90 -8.62 2.19
CA GLY A 58 20.93 -9.07 3.18
C GLY A 58 20.47 -7.97 4.14
N ASN A 59 21.34 -7.01 4.48
CA ASN A 59 20.97 -5.91 5.37
C ASN A 59 20.08 -4.90 4.65
N GLU A 60 20.40 -4.56 3.41
CA GLU A 60 19.58 -3.65 2.60
C GLU A 60 18.22 -4.26 2.26
N LEU A 61 18.19 -5.55 1.90
CA LEU A 61 16.94 -6.30 1.72
C LEU A 61 16.07 -6.23 2.98
N LYS A 62 16.66 -6.44 4.16
CA LYS A 62 15.93 -6.36 5.43
C LYS A 62 15.39 -4.96 5.71
N LYS A 63 16.16 -3.91 5.46
CA LYS A 63 15.70 -2.52 5.65
C LYS A 63 14.51 -2.21 4.74
N ILE A 64 14.60 -2.56 3.46
CA ILE A 64 13.55 -2.28 2.47
C ILE A 64 12.28 -3.07 2.78
N THR A 65 12.41 -4.36 3.08
CA THR A 65 11.27 -5.22 3.43
C THR A 65 10.64 -4.85 4.77
N GLN A 66 11.39 -4.24 5.69
CA GLN A 66 10.87 -3.69 6.94
C GLN A 66 10.19 -2.32 6.77
N PHE A 67 10.57 -1.55 5.75
CA PHE A 67 9.90 -0.28 5.41
C PHE A 67 8.52 -0.50 4.78
N LEU A 68 8.44 -1.42 3.79
CA LEU A 68 7.19 -2.13 3.50
C LEU A 68 6.78 -2.86 4.80
N LYS A 69 5.60 -3.39 5.09
CA LYS A 69 5.22 -3.89 6.44
C LYS A 69 5.09 -2.84 7.55
N ASP A 70 5.97 -1.86 7.70
CA ASP A 70 5.82 -0.86 8.78
C ASP A 70 4.58 0.01 8.53
N SER A 71 3.51 -0.26 9.29
CA SER A 71 2.22 0.43 9.22
C SER A 71 2.33 1.97 9.29
N THR A 72 3.38 2.52 9.92
CA THR A 72 3.59 3.98 10.01
C THR A 72 3.94 4.63 8.68
N HIS A 73 4.37 3.83 7.70
CA HIS A 73 4.64 4.30 6.35
C HIS A 73 3.41 4.19 5.42
N TYR A 74 2.31 3.64 5.90
CA TYR A 74 1.06 3.50 5.14
C TYR A 74 0.10 4.67 5.45
N PHE A 75 -0.76 4.97 4.48
CA PHE A 75 -1.86 5.92 4.66
C PHE A 75 -3.19 5.15 4.69
N PRO A 76 -3.61 4.60 5.84
CA PRO A 76 -4.72 3.64 5.93
C PRO A 76 -6.11 4.26 5.69
N SER A 77 -6.28 5.55 5.99
CA SER A 77 -7.57 6.26 5.89
C SER A 77 -7.83 6.86 4.50
N ASP A 78 -6.92 6.66 3.55
CA ASP A 78 -7.01 7.28 2.23
C ASP A 78 -7.85 6.45 1.26
N GLN A 79 -8.79 7.13 0.59
CA GLN A 79 -9.54 6.52 -0.49
C GLN A 79 -8.69 6.43 -1.75
N ILE A 80 -8.60 5.22 -2.29
CA ILE A 80 -7.88 4.91 -3.51
C ILE A 80 -8.64 5.51 -4.70
N LYS A 81 -8.00 6.43 -5.41
CA LYS A 81 -8.55 6.97 -6.65
C LYS A 81 -8.00 6.18 -7.83
N LEU A 82 -8.88 5.52 -8.59
CA LEU A 82 -8.54 4.95 -9.90
C LEU A 82 -8.11 6.09 -10.82
N SER A 83 -6.81 6.27 -10.98
CA SER A 83 -6.23 7.31 -11.82
C SER A 83 -5.49 6.67 -12.99
N GLY A 84 -5.63 7.27 -14.18
CA GLY A 84 -4.85 6.91 -15.37
C GLY A 84 -3.43 7.44 -15.32
N GLN A 85 -2.80 7.41 -14.14
CA GLN A 85 -1.47 7.96 -13.92
C GLN A 85 -0.39 7.11 -14.57
N ARG A 86 0.70 7.77 -14.95
CA ARG A 86 1.85 7.11 -15.56
C ARG A 86 2.67 6.42 -14.48
N LEU A 87 2.91 5.13 -14.70
CA LEU A 87 3.84 4.32 -13.93
C LEU A 87 5.24 4.96 -13.93
N THR A 88 5.83 5.13 -12.75
CA THR A 88 7.21 5.66 -12.61
C THR A 88 8.22 4.56 -12.37
N HIS A 89 7.92 3.61 -11.48
CA HIS A 89 8.82 2.53 -11.13
C HIS A 89 8.08 1.20 -11.06
N ARG A 90 8.81 0.11 -11.32
CA ARG A 90 8.40 -1.25 -10.97
C ARG A 90 9.38 -1.79 -9.93
N ILE A 91 8.86 -2.36 -8.86
CA ILE A 91 9.64 -3.06 -7.85
C ILE A 91 9.27 -4.53 -7.91
N ASP A 92 10.25 -5.39 -8.18
CA ASP A 92 10.09 -6.84 -8.15
C ASP A 92 10.77 -7.39 -6.89
N LEU A 93 9.99 -7.92 -5.96
CA LEU A 93 10.48 -8.65 -4.78
C LEU A 93 10.56 -10.14 -5.12
N ILE A 94 11.77 -10.68 -5.21
CA ILE A 94 12.02 -12.02 -5.75
C ILE A 94 12.46 -12.96 -4.64
N ARG A 95 11.86 -14.15 -4.61
CA ARG A 95 12.29 -15.32 -3.81
C ARG A 95 12.33 -16.56 -4.69
N THR A 96 12.98 -17.63 -4.24
CA THR A 96 13.18 -18.87 -5.03
C THR A 96 11.93 -19.41 -5.75
N ALA A 97 10.73 -19.24 -5.18
CA ALA A 97 9.48 -19.82 -5.69
C ALA A 97 8.48 -18.82 -6.27
N ASP A 98 8.73 -17.51 -6.17
CA ASP A 98 7.69 -16.51 -6.42
C ASP A 98 8.26 -15.10 -6.61
N THR A 99 7.49 -14.22 -7.23
CA THR A 99 7.83 -12.81 -7.39
C THR A 99 6.61 -11.94 -7.15
N LEU A 100 6.71 -11.03 -6.19
CA LEU A 100 5.74 -9.98 -6.00
C LEU A 100 6.18 -8.74 -6.79
N THR A 101 5.42 -8.40 -7.82
CA THR A 101 5.64 -7.20 -8.62
C THR A 101 4.71 -6.08 -8.15
N MET A 102 5.32 -4.97 -7.74
CA MET A 102 4.64 -3.73 -7.36
C MET A 102 4.91 -2.64 -8.40
N PHE A 103 3.89 -1.83 -8.64
CA PHE A 103 3.87 -0.73 -9.58
C PHE A 103 3.69 0.59 -8.82
N LEU A 104 4.59 1.55 -9.06
CA LEU A 104 4.59 2.83 -8.35
C LEU A 104 4.09 3.99 -9.22
N TYR A 105 3.10 4.70 -8.72
CA TYR A 105 2.53 5.89 -9.37
C TYR A 105 2.72 7.13 -8.49
N PRO A 106 3.08 8.27 -9.09
CA PRO A 106 3.31 9.49 -8.35
C PRO A 106 1.97 10.10 -7.92
N THR A 107 1.89 10.64 -6.72
CA THR A 107 0.71 11.38 -6.27
C THR A 107 0.94 12.88 -6.29
N SER A 108 -0.12 13.67 -6.10
CA SER A 108 0.02 15.12 -5.89
C SER A 108 0.72 15.49 -4.58
N GLU A 109 0.82 14.55 -3.64
CA GLU A 109 1.46 14.74 -2.35
C GLU A 109 2.92 14.23 -2.39
N PRO A 110 3.93 15.08 -2.14
CA PRO A 110 5.34 14.71 -2.33
C PRO A 110 5.82 13.52 -1.47
N LYS A 111 5.21 13.33 -0.30
CA LYS A 111 5.56 12.26 0.64
C LYS A 111 4.86 10.95 0.34
N LYS A 112 4.00 10.90 -0.67
CA LYS A 112 3.07 9.80 -0.89
C LYS A 112 3.22 9.26 -2.31
N ILE A 113 3.29 7.95 -2.40
CA ILE A 113 3.26 7.22 -3.67
C ILE A 113 2.14 6.19 -3.63
N GLU A 114 1.46 6.00 -4.76
CA GLU A 114 0.51 4.91 -4.92
C GLU A 114 1.28 3.66 -5.30
N VAL A 115 1.02 2.56 -4.60
CA VAL A 115 1.52 1.23 -4.89
C VAL A 115 0.35 0.40 -5.36
N GLY A 116 0.48 -0.24 -6.52
CA GLY A 116 -0.48 -1.22 -6.98
C GLY A 116 0.19 -2.55 -7.31
N TYR A 117 -0.49 -3.66 -7.04
CA TYR A 117 -0.01 -5.00 -7.32
C TYR A 117 -1.19 -5.96 -7.56
N PHE A 118 -0.92 -7.10 -8.19
CA PHE A 118 -1.91 -8.14 -8.46
C PHE A 118 -1.76 -9.28 -7.45
N ASP A 119 -2.85 -9.95 -7.13
CA ASP A 119 -2.76 -11.19 -6.35
C ASP A 119 -1.96 -12.26 -7.13
N PRO A 120 -1.00 -12.96 -6.50
CA PRO A 120 -0.27 -14.05 -7.15
C PRO A 120 -1.18 -15.14 -7.75
N GLU A 121 -2.34 -15.43 -7.16
CA GLU A 121 -3.27 -16.43 -7.72
C GLU A 121 -3.91 -15.98 -9.03
N GLU A 122 -4.18 -14.68 -9.17
CA GLU A 122 -4.78 -14.10 -10.37
C GLU A 122 -3.80 -13.96 -11.53
N LEU A 123 -2.49 -13.98 -11.26
CA LEU A 123 -1.48 -13.98 -12.32
C LEU A 123 -1.49 -15.29 -13.13
N LYS A 124 -2.01 -16.39 -12.56
CA LYS A 124 -2.03 -17.74 -13.18
C LYS A 124 -3.16 -17.93 -14.19
N ILE A 125 -4.20 -17.09 -14.17
CA ILE A 125 -5.37 -17.22 -15.05
C ILE A 125 -5.21 -16.27 -16.24
N GLN A 126 -5.02 -16.82 -17.44
CA GLN A 126 -5.07 -16.07 -18.69
C GLN A 126 -6.53 -15.68 -18.99
N ASP A 127 -6.74 -14.46 -19.48
CA ASP A 127 -8.03 -13.92 -19.95
C ASP A 127 -9.15 -13.72 -18.91
N SER A 128 -8.80 -13.38 -17.67
CA SER A 128 -9.76 -12.97 -16.64
C SER A 128 -9.54 -11.54 -16.16
N TYR A 129 -10.60 -10.88 -15.69
CA TYR A 129 -10.49 -9.66 -14.91
C TYR A 129 -9.75 -9.97 -13.60
N LYS A 130 -8.72 -9.19 -13.30
CA LYS A 130 -7.86 -9.37 -12.12
C LYS A 130 -8.17 -8.28 -11.10
N GLU A 131 -8.34 -8.66 -9.84
CA GLU A 131 -8.38 -7.78 -8.69
C GLU A 131 -7.02 -7.08 -8.51
N TYR A 132 -7.02 -5.80 -8.82
CA TYR A 132 -5.84 -4.97 -8.69
C TYR A 132 -5.85 -4.29 -7.31
N LYS A 133 -4.98 -4.78 -6.42
CA LYS A 133 -4.82 -4.25 -5.07
C LYS A 133 -4.00 -2.96 -5.13
N ARG A 134 -4.43 -1.93 -4.40
CA ARG A 134 -3.79 -0.62 -4.34
C ARG A 134 -3.70 -0.14 -2.90
N PHE A 135 -2.63 0.57 -2.57
CA PHE A 135 -2.48 1.27 -1.30
C PHE A 135 -1.51 2.43 -1.46
N TYR A 136 -1.45 3.32 -0.47
CA TYR A 136 -0.49 4.42 -0.44
C TYR A 136 0.59 4.15 0.60
N ILE A 137 1.85 4.44 0.24
CA ILE A 137 3.00 4.35 1.14
C ILE A 137 3.87 5.61 1.05
N HIS A 138 4.71 5.82 2.05
CA HIS A 138 5.65 6.93 2.12
C HIS A 138 6.71 6.86 1.00
N SER A 139 6.96 7.97 0.31
CA SER A 139 7.86 8.05 -0.86
C SER A 139 9.33 7.73 -0.56
N GLY A 140 9.73 7.84 0.71
CA GLY A 140 11.08 7.53 1.20
C GLY A 140 11.56 6.09 0.92
N ILE A 141 10.68 5.17 0.51
CA ILE A 141 11.09 3.86 -0.01
C ILE A 141 12.03 3.99 -1.21
N LEU A 142 11.80 4.98 -2.09
CA LEU A 142 12.64 5.23 -3.26
C LEU A 142 14.01 5.77 -2.86
N ASP A 143 14.07 6.64 -1.85
CA ASP A 143 15.34 7.14 -1.31
C ASP A 143 16.16 6.00 -0.70
N LEU A 144 15.50 5.10 0.04
CA LEU A 144 16.14 3.92 0.61
C LEU A 144 16.72 3.02 -0.49
N ILE A 145 15.95 2.73 -1.53
CA ILE A 145 16.39 1.94 -2.69
C ILE A 145 17.58 2.60 -3.39
N ASN A 146 17.48 3.90 -3.70
CA ASN A 146 18.49 4.63 -4.46
C ASN A 146 19.77 4.89 -3.65
N SER A 147 19.72 4.73 -2.33
CA SER A 147 20.90 4.83 -1.46
C SER A 147 21.81 3.59 -1.53
N VAL A 148 21.31 2.48 -2.10
CA VAL A 148 22.08 1.25 -2.29
C VAL A 148 22.93 1.39 -3.55
N PRO A 149 24.26 1.40 -3.45
CA PRO A 149 25.13 1.37 -4.63
C PRO A 149 24.99 0.04 -5.37
N ASP A 150 25.04 0.10 -6.71
CA ASP A 150 24.99 -1.07 -7.61
C ASP A 150 26.15 -2.06 -7.38
#